data_AF-Q4SUT1-F1
#
_entry.id   AF-Q4SUT1-F1
#
_cell.length_a   1.000
_cell.length_b   1.000
_cell.length_c   1.000
_cell.angle_alpha   90.00
_cell.angle_beta   90.00
_cell.angle_gamma   90.00
#
_symmetry.space_group_name_H-M   'P 1'
#
loop_
_entity.id
_entity.type
_entity.pdbx_description
1 polymer ?
#
loop_
_entity_poly.entity_id
_entity_poly.type
_entity_poly.pdbx_seq_one_letter_code
_entity_poly.pdbx_strand_id
1 'polypeptide(L)'
;MIMFADVGHLRKVGYLELKLDDVVDSLLCMSFLGSIFSFLAIAGDRYITIFHALRYHDIMTLQRTGAILGVIWTTCGVSAVLMVRFFDSNLIMGCFVVFFIISLVIIYFLYVYMFILSRVHARRIAALPGGSGKHQHLRRWGNGMRGIMTLTILFGAFMVCWAPFFLHLIILMVCPMNPYCECYRSLFELHVVLLMSHALIDPGIYAFRIPELRHTFRRMLLCLNWRLSL
;
A
#
# COMPACT_ATOMS: atom_id res chain seq x y z
N MET A 1 -16.50 15.46 1.14
CA MET A 1 -17.21 14.28 1.65
C MET A 1 -18.45 13.90 0.81
N ILE A 2 -18.30 13.12 -0.27
CA ILE A 2 -19.38 12.35 -0.91
C ILE A 2 -19.94 11.35 0.11
N MET A 3 -19.12 11.01 1.12
CA MET A 3 -19.42 10.11 2.23
C MET A 3 -20.22 10.68 3.42
N PHE A 4 -20.32 12.01 3.58
CA PHE A 4 -21.16 12.60 4.65
C PHE A 4 -22.54 13.03 4.16
N ALA A 5 -22.78 13.02 2.84
CA ALA A 5 -24.04 13.47 2.28
C ALA A 5 -25.23 12.54 2.60
N ASP A 6 -24.96 11.28 2.99
CA ASP A 6 -25.99 10.24 3.16
C ASP A 6 -26.33 9.90 4.63
N VAL A 7 -25.84 10.73 5.56
CA VAL A 7 -26.41 10.82 6.91
C VAL A 7 -27.35 12.02 6.86
N GLY A 8 -28.63 11.77 6.57
CA GLY A 8 -29.67 12.73 6.15
C GLY A 8 -29.94 13.92 7.08
N HIS A 9 -28.93 14.74 7.36
CA HIS A 9 -29.01 15.86 8.29
C HIS A 9 -28.36 17.15 7.80
N LEU A 10 -27.61 17.14 6.69
CA LEU A 10 -27.01 18.34 6.10
C LEU A 10 -27.17 18.33 4.57
N ARG A 11 -28.15 19.09 4.10
CA ARG A 11 -28.25 19.52 2.70
C ARG A 11 -26.97 20.29 2.38
N LYS A 12 -26.09 19.77 1.51
CA LYS A 12 -24.92 20.50 1.00
C LYS A 12 -25.41 21.75 0.27
N VAL A 13 -25.21 22.93 0.86
CA VAL A 13 -25.67 24.21 0.29
C VAL A 13 -24.47 25.08 -0.16
N GLY A 14 -23.23 24.74 0.24
CA GLY A 14 -22.05 25.57 -0.03
C GLY A 14 -21.14 25.10 -1.17
N TYR A 15 -20.75 26.03 -2.06
CA TYR A 15 -19.67 25.83 -3.07
C TYR A 15 -18.35 25.33 -2.45
N LEU A 16 -18.05 25.77 -1.23
CA LEU A 16 -16.85 25.35 -0.48
C LEU A 16 -16.87 23.87 -0.12
N GLU A 17 -18.03 23.33 0.26
CA GLU A 17 -18.17 21.93 0.68
C GLU A 17 -18.01 20.96 -0.47
N LEU A 18 -18.51 21.32 -1.66
CA LEU A 18 -18.29 20.57 -2.90
C LEU A 18 -16.82 20.60 -3.32
N LYS A 19 -16.15 21.76 -3.23
CA LYS A 19 -14.73 21.87 -3.57
C LYS A 19 -13.83 21.09 -2.61
N LEU A 20 -14.13 21.08 -1.32
CA LEU A 20 -13.44 20.24 -0.33
C LEU A 20 -13.64 18.75 -0.61
N ASP A 21 -14.82 18.39 -1.13
CA ASP A 21 -15.14 17.02 -1.50
C ASP A 21 -14.24 16.48 -2.61
N ASP A 22 -14.22 17.20 -3.73
CA ASP A 22 -13.42 16.85 -4.89
C ASP A 22 -11.93 16.73 -4.54
N VAL A 23 -11.43 17.61 -3.65
CA VAL A 23 -10.04 17.56 -3.18
C VAL A 23 -9.78 16.31 -2.35
N VAL A 24 -10.66 15.98 -1.40
CA VAL A 24 -10.50 14.79 -0.56
C VAL A 24 -10.56 13.53 -1.41
N ASP A 25 -11.51 13.42 -2.33
CA ASP A 25 -11.64 12.27 -3.21
C ASP A 25 -10.44 12.13 -4.16
N SER A 26 -9.90 13.26 -4.65
CA SER A 26 -8.66 13.28 -5.44
C SER A 26 -7.47 12.77 -4.62
N LEU A 27 -7.33 13.22 -3.36
CA LEU A 27 -6.27 12.79 -2.45
C LEU A 27 -6.39 11.31 -2.08
N LEU A 28 -7.61 10.82 -1.86
CA LEU A 28 -7.87 9.40 -1.62
C LEU A 28 -7.49 8.55 -2.84
N CYS A 29 -7.86 8.99 -4.05
CA CYS A 29 -7.51 8.30 -5.29
C CYS A 29 -5.99 8.27 -5.53
N MET A 30 -5.32 9.41 -5.35
CA MET A 30 -3.86 9.53 -5.45
C MET A 30 -3.15 8.62 -4.45
N SER A 31 -3.58 8.62 -3.19
CA SER A 31 -2.98 7.82 -2.12
C SER A 31 -3.18 6.32 -2.38
N PHE A 32 -4.36 5.95 -2.86
CA PHE A 32 -4.70 4.57 -3.19
C PHE A 32 -3.84 4.02 -4.33
N LEU A 33 -3.84 4.71 -5.47
CA LEU A 33 -3.05 4.34 -6.63
C LEU A 33 -1.55 4.37 -6.32
N GLY A 34 -1.10 5.39 -5.60
CA GLY A 34 0.28 5.51 -5.13
C GLY A 34 0.70 4.32 -4.26
N SER A 35 -0.17 3.86 -3.36
CA SER A 35 0.08 2.68 -2.54
C SER A 35 0.22 1.43 -3.40
N ILE A 36 -0.70 1.20 -4.35
CA ILE A 36 -0.65 0.04 -5.25
C ILE A 36 0.63 0.03 -6.08
N PHE A 37 0.96 1.15 -6.74
CA PHE A 37 2.18 1.24 -7.53
C PHE A 37 3.44 1.10 -6.66
N SER A 38 3.41 1.57 -5.42
CA SER A 38 4.49 1.32 -4.46
C SER A 38 4.62 -0.16 -4.13
N PHE A 39 3.51 -0.87 -3.87
CA PHE A 39 3.51 -2.33 -3.69
C PHE A 39 4.07 -3.07 -4.91
N LEU A 40 3.66 -2.68 -6.10
CA LEU A 40 4.15 -3.26 -7.36
C LEU A 40 5.65 -2.97 -7.54
N ALA A 41 6.10 -1.75 -7.23
CA ALA A 41 7.51 -1.39 -7.30
C ALA A 41 8.34 -2.17 -6.27
N ILE A 42 7.87 -2.35 -5.04
CA ILE A 42 8.56 -3.16 -4.02
C ILE A 42 8.55 -4.63 -4.41
N ALA A 43 7.45 -5.16 -4.96
CA ALA A 43 7.39 -6.53 -5.46
C ALA A 43 8.37 -6.74 -6.63
N GLY A 44 8.44 -5.79 -7.56
CA GLY A 44 9.40 -5.77 -8.66
C GLY A 44 10.85 -5.68 -8.18
N ASP A 45 11.15 -4.81 -7.22
CA ASP A 45 12.46 -4.72 -6.57
C ASP A 45 12.87 -6.06 -5.94
N ARG A 46 11.94 -6.70 -5.23
CA ARG A 46 12.19 -8.00 -4.59
C ARG A 46 12.37 -9.10 -5.62
N TYR A 47 11.61 -9.07 -6.71
CA TYR A 47 11.81 -9.98 -7.83
C TYR A 47 13.23 -9.82 -8.40
N ILE A 48 13.65 -8.60 -8.75
CA ILE A 48 14.99 -8.34 -9.30
C ILE A 48 16.08 -8.75 -8.29
N THR A 49 15.89 -8.47 -7.00
CA THR A 49 16.85 -8.84 -5.95
C THR A 49 17.01 -10.36 -5.83
N ILE A 50 15.93 -11.13 -5.96
CA ILE A 50 15.93 -12.59 -5.84
C ILE A 50 16.51 -13.25 -7.10
N PHE A 51 16.13 -12.77 -8.30
CA PHE A 51 16.52 -13.37 -9.58
C PHE A 51 17.86 -12.90 -10.12
N HIS A 52 18.15 -11.61 -9.94
CA HIS A 52 19.31 -10.94 -10.51
C HIS A 52 20.22 -10.39 -9.43
N ALA A 53 20.40 -11.12 -8.32
CA ALA A 53 21.21 -10.70 -7.17
C ALA A 53 22.64 -10.22 -7.53
N LEU A 54 23.26 -10.78 -8.58
CA LEU A 54 24.62 -10.39 -9.03
C LEU A 54 24.64 -9.17 -9.96
N ARG A 55 23.54 -8.89 -10.67
CA ARG A 55 23.39 -7.71 -11.53
C ARG A 55 22.57 -6.59 -10.88
N TYR A 56 22.06 -6.81 -9.67
CA TYR A 56 21.20 -5.85 -8.97
C TYR A 56 21.90 -4.48 -8.83
N HIS A 57 23.19 -4.47 -8.50
CA HIS A 57 23.96 -3.22 -8.38
C HIS A 57 24.15 -2.47 -9.70
N ASP A 58 24.12 -3.16 -10.85
CA ASP A 58 24.20 -2.53 -12.18
C ASP A 58 22.83 -2.14 -12.73
N ILE A 59 21.77 -2.86 -12.32
CA ILE A 59 20.40 -2.63 -12.80
C ILE A 59 19.73 -1.49 -12.03
N MET A 60 19.82 -1.53 -10.70
CA MET A 60 19.07 -0.67 -9.78
C MET A 60 19.92 0.56 -9.38
N THR A 61 19.91 1.59 -10.22
CA THR A 61 20.60 2.85 -9.95
C THR A 61 19.65 3.89 -9.34
N LEU A 62 20.20 4.80 -8.54
CA LEU A 62 19.42 5.82 -7.82
C LEU A 62 18.63 6.75 -8.78
N GLN A 63 19.21 7.03 -9.95
CA GLN A 63 18.55 7.79 -11.03
C GLN A 63 17.34 7.06 -11.61
N ARG A 64 17.46 5.74 -11.88
CA ARG A 64 16.36 4.94 -12.41
C ARG A 64 15.24 4.78 -11.39
N THR A 65 15.58 4.53 -10.13
CA THR A 65 14.60 4.49 -9.04
C THR A 65 13.87 5.83 -8.90
N GLY A 66 14.60 6.95 -8.96
CA GLY A 66 13.99 8.28 -8.96
C GLY A 66 13.05 8.51 -10.15
N ALA A 67 13.45 8.08 -11.35
CA ALA A 67 12.59 8.18 -12.54
C ALA A 67 11.31 7.32 -12.42
N ILE A 68 11.43 6.09 -11.93
CA ILE A 68 10.27 5.20 -11.68
C ILE A 68 9.31 5.85 -10.69
N LEU A 69 9.83 6.39 -9.58
CA LEU A 69 9.00 7.11 -8.60
C LEU A 69 8.31 8.32 -9.24
N GLY A 70 9.04 9.13 -10.01
CA GLY A 70 8.46 10.28 -10.71
C GLY A 70 7.33 9.88 -11.66
N VAL A 71 7.48 8.79 -12.42
CA VAL A 71 6.43 8.25 -13.30
C VAL A 71 5.23 7.77 -12.49
N ILE A 72 5.45 7.09 -11.36
CA ILE A 72 4.36 6.64 -10.49
C ILE A 72 3.57 7.85 -9.97
N TRP A 73 4.23 8.83 -9.38
CA TRP A 73 3.58 10.01 -8.80
C TRP A 73 2.82 10.82 -9.85
N THR A 74 3.40 11.03 -11.03
CA THR A 74 2.73 11.74 -12.12
C THR A 74 1.51 10.97 -12.62
N THR A 75 1.63 9.65 -12.81
CA THR A 75 0.51 8.80 -13.23
C THR A 75 -0.62 8.81 -12.20
N CYS A 76 -0.31 8.71 -10.90
CA CYS A 76 -1.30 8.80 -9.82
C CYS A 76 -1.99 10.17 -9.79
N GLY A 77 -1.22 11.25 -9.92
CA GLY A 77 -1.76 12.61 -9.86
C GLY A 77 -2.70 12.89 -11.04
N VAL A 78 -2.27 12.53 -12.25
CA VAL A 78 -3.07 12.69 -13.46
C VAL A 78 -4.35 11.86 -13.38
N SER A 79 -4.24 10.59 -13.00
CA SER A 79 -5.42 9.70 -12.90
C SER A 79 -6.41 10.16 -11.83
N ALA A 80 -5.95 10.61 -10.66
CA ALA A 80 -6.82 11.14 -9.61
C ALA A 80 -7.60 12.38 -10.06
N VAL A 81 -6.93 13.33 -10.71
CA VAL A 81 -7.58 14.55 -11.22
C VAL A 81 -8.57 14.23 -12.34
N LEU A 82 -8.20 13.33 -13.26
CA LEU A 82 -9.10 12.89 -14.34
C LEU A 82 -10.34 12.21 -13.77
N MET A 83 -10.17 11.35 -12.76
CA MET A 83 -11.27 10.58 -12.19
C MET A 83 -12.31 11.49 -11.52
N VAL A 84 -11.88 12.49 -10.76
CA VAL A 84 -12.78 13.40 -10.06
C VAL A 84 -13.39 14.45 -11.00
N ARG A 85 -12.67 14.90 -12.03
CA ARG A 85 -13.15 15.98 -12.90
C ARG A 85 -14.14 15.53 -13.98
N PHE A 86 -14.01 14.29 -14.46
CA PHE A 86 -14.76 13.80 -15.62
C PHE A 86 -15.90 12.83 -15.30
N PHE A 87 -15.88 12.16 -14.14
CA PHE A 87 -16.84 11.10 -13.84
C PHE A 87 -17.89 11.55 -12.82
N ASP A 88 -19.12 11.04 -12.96
CA ASP A 88 -20.18 11.24 -11.97
C ASP A 88 -19.88 10.49 -10.67
N SER A 89 -20.41 10.96 -9.54
CA SER A 89 -20.15 10.42 -8.20
C SER A 89 -20.39 8.90 -8.07
N ASN A 90 -21.48 8.39 -8.67
CA ASN A 90 -21.77 6.95 -8.69
C ASN A 90 -20.74 6.17 -9.54
N LEU A 91 -20.33 6.73 -10.68
CA LEU A 91 -19.31 6.11 -11.53
C LEU A 91 -17.94 6.14 -10.84
N ILE A 92 -17.61 7.23 -10.15
CA ILE A 92 -16.37 7.36 -9.36
C ILE A 92 -16.31 6.26 -8.31
N MET A 93 -17.33 6.12 -7.46
CA MET A 93 -17.36 5.10 -6.42
C MET A 93 -17.28 3.68 -7.02
N GLY A 94 -17.95 3.43 -8.14
CA GLY A 94 -17.93 2.13 -8.82
C GLY A 94 -16.56 1.79 -9.38
N CYS A 95 -15.95 2.73 -10.12
CA CYS A 95 -14.59 2.58 -10.64
C CYS A 95 -13.56 2.42 -9.51
N PHE A 96 -13.73 3.11 -8.39
CA PHE A 96 -12.83 3.02 -7.23
C PHE A 96 -12.87 1.62 -6.61
N VAL A 97 -14.08 1.06 -6.41
CA VAL A 97 -14.26 -0.32 -5.96
C VAL A 97 -13.68 -1.32 -6.96
N VAL A 98 -13.94 -1.16 -8.26
CA VAL A 98 -13.40 -2.06 -9.30
C VAL A 98 -11.88 -2.03 -9.33
N PHE A 99 -11.25 -0.85 -9.30
CA PHE A 99 -9.80 -0.74 -9.22
C PHE A 99 -9.22 -1.39 -7.97
N PHE A 100 -9.93 -1.31 -6.84
CA PHE A 100 -9.54 -2.02 -5.63
C PHE A 100 -9.54 -3.53 -5.78
N ILE A 101 -10.64 -4.11 -6.28
CA ILE A 101 -10.72 -5.56 -6.49
C ILE A 101 -9.65 -6.03 -7.48
N ILE A 102 -9.45 -5.32 -8.58
CA ILE A 102 -8.39 -5.64 -9.57
C ILE A 102 -7.01 -5.60 -8.91
N SER A 103 -6.72 -4.55 -8.14
CA SER A 103 -5.43 -4.39 -7.48
C SER A 103 -5.17 -5.46 -6.43
N LEU A 104 -6.19 -5.86 -5.67
CA LEU A 104 -6.10 -6.98 -4.74
C LEU A 104 -5.76 -8.28 -5.44
N VAL A 105 -6.43 -8.57 -6.56
CA VAL A 105 -6.17 -9.79 -7.33
C VAL A 105 -4.74 -9.79 -7.87
N ILE A 106 -4.28 -8.67 -8.44
CA ILE A 106 -2.91 -8.54 -8.97
C ILE A 106 -1.88 -8.72 -7.85
N ILE A 107 -2.03 -8.02 -6.73
CA ILE A 107 -1.09 -8.08 -5.60
C ILE A 107 -1.09 -9.49 -4.99
N TYR A 108 -2.25 -10.10 -4.80
CA TYR A 108 -2.37 -11.46 -4.30
C TYR A 108 -1.68 -12.47 -5.21
N PHE A 109 -1.92 -12.38 -6.53
CA PHE A 109 -1.27 -13.26 -7.51
C PHE A 109 0.25 -13.09 -7.50
N LEU A 110 0.74 -11.85 -7.51
CA LEU A 110 2.18 -11.56 -7.42
C LEU A 110 2.78 -12.11 -6.13
N TYR A 111 2.06 -12.00 -5.01
CA TYR A 111 2.49 -12.52 -3.72
C TYR A 111 2.60 -14.05 -3.73
N VAL A 112 1.56 -14.76 -4.18
CA VAL A 112 1.54 -16.22 -4.29
C VAL A 112 2.64 -16.69 -5.25
N TYR A 113 2.78 -16.01 -6.39
CA TYR A 113 3.84 -16.29 -7.36
C TYR A 113 5.22 -16.17 -6.72
N MET A 114 5.53 -15.04 -6.07
CA MET A 114 6.81 -14.84 -5.38
C MET A 114 7.05 -15.87 -4.28
N PHE A 115 6.02 -16.26 -3.53
CA PHE A 115 6.13 -17.26 -2.48
C PHE A 115 6.45 -18.65 -3.04
N ILE A 116 5.68 -19.15 -4.01
CA ILE A 116 5.91 -20.46 -4.65
C ILE A 116 7.31 -20.51 -5.24
N LEU A 117 7.68 -19.46 -5.96
CA LEU A 117 8.96 -19.32 -6.62
C LEU A 117 10.12 -19.38 -5.61
N SER A 118 10.00 -18.69 -4.48
CA SER A 118 10.98 -18.76 -3.39
C SER A 118 11.14 -20.19 -2.82
N ARG A 119 10.05 -20.97 -2.75
CA ARG A 119 10.05 -22.35 -2.26
C ARG A 119 10.67 -23.31 -3.28
N VAL A 120 10.41 -23.10 -4.57
CA VAL A 120 11.04 -23.86 -5.66
C VAL A 120 12.56 -23.65 -5.64
N HIS A 121 13.02 -22.40 -5.51
CA HIS A 121 14.45 -22.11 -5.37
C HIS A 121 15.03 -22.74 -4.11
N ALA A 122 14.34 -22.67 -2.97
CA ALA A 122 14.80 -23.28 -1.72
C ALA A 122 14.99 -24.81 -1.85
N ARG A 123 14.04 -25.50 -2.48
CA ARG A 123 14.12 -26.96 -2.72
C ARG A 123 15.27 -27.31 -3.67
N ARG A 124 15.47 -26.52 -4.73
CA ARG A 124 16.55 -26.74 -5.69
C ARG A 124 17.94 -26.58 -5.06
N ILE A 125 18.08 -25.67 -4.09
CA ILE A 125 19.32 -25.47 -3.33
C ILE A 125 19.54 -26.59 -2.29
N ALA A 126 18.47 -27.07 -1.65
CA ALA A 126 18.56 -28.17 -0.68
C ALA A 126 19.00 -29.49 -1.34
N ALA A 127 18.64 -29.70 -2.61
CA ALA A 127 19.01 -30.87 -3.40
C ALA A 127 20.47 -30.87 -3.93
N LEU A 128 21.21 -29.76 -3.82
CA LEU A 128 22.61 -29.72 -4.25
C LEU A 128 23.56 -30.40 -3.23
N PRO A 129 24.55 -31.21 -3.70
CA PRO A 129 25.55 -31.82 -2.83
C PRO A 129 26.32 -30.76 -2.05
N GLY A 130 26.65 -31.05 -0.78
CA GLY A 130 27.22 -30.09 0.17
C GLY A 130 28.61 -29.57 -0.23
N GLY A 131 28.67 -28.47 -0.99
CA GLY A 131 29.89 -27.69 -1.23
C GLY A 131 29.91 -26.35 -0.49
N SER A 132 31.09 -25.72 -0.38
CA SER A 132 31.33 -24.45 0.34
C SER A 132 30.38 -23.29 -0.02
N GLY A 133 29.72 -23.32 -1.18
CA GLY A 133 28.70 -22.33 -1.58
C GLY A 133 27.34 -22.45 -0.85
N LYS A 134 27.07 -23.57 -0.15
CA LYS A 134 25.77 -23.84 0.50
C LYS A 134 25.44 -22.84 1.61
N HIS A 135 26.46 -22.40 2.38
CA HIS A 135 26.31 -21.43 3.47
C HIS A 135 25.98 -20.02 2.95
N GLN A 136 26.61 -19.60 1.86
CA GLN A 136 26.34 -18.30 1.22
C GLN A 136 24.94 -18.28 0.58
N HIS A 137 24.53 -19.39 -0.02
CA HIS A 137 23.19 -19.54 -0.61
C HIS A 137 22.08 -19.57 0.46
N LEU A 138 22.30 -20.24 1.60
CA LEU A 138 21.37 -20.22 2.74
C LEU A 138 21.20 -18.82 3.35
N ARG A 139 22.31 -18.08 3.52
CA ARG A 139 22.26 -16.69 4.01
C ARG A 139 21.50 -15.78 3.05
N ARG A 140 21.75 -15.88 1.74
CA ARG A 140 21.05 -15.10 0.72
C ARG A 140 19.56 -15.42 0.68
N TRP A 141 19.20 -16.70 0.85
CA TRP A 141 17.81 -17.14 0.99
C TRP A 141 17.14 -16.58 2.26
N GLY A 142 17.81 -16.63 3.42
CA GLY A 142 17.31 -16.05 4.67
C GLY A 142 17.01 -14.55 4.53
N ASN A 143 17.87 -13.80 3.84
CA ASN A 143 17.65 -12.38 3.56
C ASN A 143 16.48 -12.15 2.59
N GLY A 144 16.38 -12.94 1.51
CA GLY A 144 15.24 -12.87 0.58
C GLY A 144 13.90 -13.14 1.26
N MET A 145 13.87 -14.13 2.15
CA MET A 145 12.64 -14.52 2.85
C MET A 145 12.22 -13.51 3.93
N ARG A 146 13.18 -12.81 4.56
CA ARG A 146 12.89 -11.63 5.41
C ARG A 146 12.22 -10.50 4.62
N GLY A 147 12.67 -10.29 3.37
CA GLY A 147 12.06 -9.34 2.43
C GLY A 147 10.63 -9.71 2.07
N ILE A 148 10.37 -10.98 1.71
CA ILE A 148 9.02 -11.49 1.42
C ILE A 148 8.11 -11.35 2.64
N MET A 149 8.57 -11.71 3.84
CA MET A 149 7.77 -11.54 5.07
C MET A 149 7.38 -10.08 5.32
N THR A 150 8.27 -9.14 5.01
CA THR A 150 7.98 -7.71 5.15
C THR A 150 6.92 -7.28 4.14
N LEU A 151 7.00 -7.75 2.89
CA LEU A 151 5.94 -7.56 1.89
C LEU A 151 4.60 -8.15 2.34
N THR A 152 4.58 -9.35 2.93
CA THR A 152 3.36 -9.95 3.48
C THR A 152 2.73 -9.07 4.56
N ILE A 153 3.54 -8.54 5.48
CA ILE A 153 3.07 -7.68 6.57
C ILE A 153 2.49 -6.38 6.01
N LEU A 154 3.19 -5.74 5.05
CA LEU A 154 2.72 -4.54 4.39
C LEU A 154 1.38 -4.78 3.69
N PHE A 155 1.25 -5.88 2.94
CA PHE A 155 -0.01 -6.23 2.27
C PHE A 155 -1.14 -6.48 3.28
N GLY A 156 -0.85 -7.19 4.38
CA GLY A 156 -1.83 -7.41 5.45
C GLY A 156 -2.30 -6.10 6.08
N ALA A 157 -1.39 -5.16 6.35
CA ALA A 157 -1.73 -3.84 6.85
C ALA A 157 -2.59 -3.04 5.86
N PHE A 158 -2.22 -3.04 4.58
CA PHE A 158 -3.02 -2.43 3.51
C PHE A 158 -4.45 -3.00 3.49
N MET A 159 -4.60 -4.32 3.56
CA MET A 159 -5.91 -4.97 3.61
C MET A 159 -6.73 -4.53 4.83
N VAL A 160 -6.14 -4.55 6.02
CA VAL A 160 -6.84 -4.16 7.26
C VAL A 160 -7.26 -2.69 7.21
N CYS A 161 -6.42 -1.81 6.67
CA CYS A 161 -6.71 -0.37 6.63
C CYS A 161 -7.70 0.04 5.55
N TRP A 162 -7.61 -0.57 4.37
CA TRP A 162 -8.40 -0.15 3.20
C TRP A 162 -9.68 -0.97 3.02
N ALA A 163 -9.69 -2.27 3.31
CA ALA A 163 -10.84 -3.13 3.03
C ALA A 163 -12.14 -2.67 3.73
N PRO A 164 -12.12 -2.21 5.00
CA PRO A 164 -13.34 -1.75 5.64
C PRO A 164 -13.95 -0.50 4.98
N PHE A 165 -13.10 0.42 4.48
CA PHE A 165 -13.57 1.58 3.73
C PHE A 165 -14.19 1.17 2.38
N PHE A 166 -13.54 0.27 1.63
CA PHE A 166 -14.11 -0.22 0.36
C PHE A 166 -15.38 -1.05 0.56
N LEU A 167 -15.47 -1.82 1.64
CA LEU A 167 -16.69 -2.54 2.01
C LEU A 167 -17.83 -1.56 2.29
N HIS A 168 -17.53 -0.43 2.94
CA HIS A 168 -18.48 0.64 3.14
C HIS A 168 -18.98 1.25 1.82
N LEU A 169 -18.08 1.53 0.87
CA LEU A 169 -18.47 2.00 -0.47
C LEU A 169 -19.40 1.01 -1.19
N ILE A 170 -19.10 -0.29 -1.09
CA ILE A 170 -19.95 -1.34 -1.68
C ILE A 170 -21.34 -1.36 -1.02
N ILE A 171 -21.42 -1.21 0.30
CA ILE A 171 -22.69 -1.20 1.02
C ILE A 171 -23.53 0.03 0.64
N LEU A 172 -22.91 1.21 0.48
CA LEU A 172 -23.59 2.40 -0.02
C LEU A 172 -24.12 2.23 -1.45
N MET A 173 -23.38 1.54 -2.32
CA MET A 173 -23.81 1.19 -3.68
C MET A 173 -25.00 0.24 -3.72
N VAL A 174 -24.96 -0.83 -2.90
CA VAL A 174 -25.88 -1.97 -3.01
C VAL A 174 -27.14 -1.81 -2.14
N CYS A 175 -27.03 -1.12 -1.01
CA CYS A 175 -28.13 -0.97 -0.04
C CYS A 175 -28.23 0.47 0.52
N PRO A 176 -28.66 1.43 -0.32
CA PRO A 176 -28.86 2.81 0.14
C PRO A 176 -30.02 2.95 1.14
N MET A 177 -31.12 2.21 0.97
CA MET A 177 -32.39 2.41 1.71
C MET A 177 -32.72 1.30 2.72
N ASN A 178 -31.81 0.36 2.97
CA ASN A 178 -32.09 -0.82 3.79
C ASN A 178 -31.71 -0.58 5.26
N PRO A 179 -32.64 -0.71 6.23
CA PRO A 179 -32.37 -0.46 7.65
C PRO A 179 -31.32 -1.39 8.25
N TYR A 180 -31.12 -2.59 7.70
CA TYR A 180 -30.08 -3.52 8.18
C TYR A 180 -28.66 -2.99 7.95
N CYS A 181 -28.47 -2.11 6.97
CA CYS A 181 -27.16 -1.52 6.63
C CYS A 181 -26.85 -0.24 7.41
N GLU A 182 -27.82 0.29 8.16
CA GLU A 182 -27.69 1.54 8.93
C GLU A 182 -26.64 1.41 10.04
N CYS A 183 -26.61 0.26 10.72
CA CYS A 183 -25.61 -0.05 11.75
C CYS A 183 -24.17 0.02 11.19
N TYR A 184 -23.95 -0.52 9.99
CA TYR A 184 -22.64 -0.47 9.35
C TYR A 184 -22.29 0.94 8.86
N ARG A 185 -23.30 1.71 8.42
CA ARG A 185 -23.11 3.10 8.01
C ARG A 185 -22.61 3.98 9.18
N SER A 186 -23.09 3.71 10.40
CA SER A 186 -22.65 4.39 11.63
C SER A 186 -21.15 4.24 11.93
N LEU A 187 -20.52 3.15 11.46
CA LEU A 187 -19.09 2.89 11.66
C LEU A 187 -18.18 3.68 10.71
N PHE A 188 -18.72 4.56 9.87
CA PHE A 188 -17.97 5.31 8.86
C PHE A 188 -16.72 6.03 9.42
N GLU A 189 -16.87 6.74 10.55
CA GLU A 189 -15.77 7.47 11.20
C GLU A 189 -14.60 6.54 11.55
N LEU A 190 -14.90 5.35 12.06
CA LEU A 190 -13.89 4.35 12.40
C LEU A 190 -13.16 3.85 11.15
N HIS A 191 -13.88 3.63 10.05
CA HIS A 191 -13.28 3.23 8.78
C HIS A 191 -12.35 4.31 8.22
N VAL A 192 -12.71 5.60 8.34
CA VAL A 192 -11.86 6.72 7.92
C VAL A 192 -10.61 6.83 8.79
N VAL A 193 -10.74 6.70 10.12
CA VAL A 193 -9.57 6.69 11.03
C VAL A 193 -8.62 5.55 10.67
N LEU A 194 -9.17 4.37 10.41
CA LEU A 194 -8.37 3.20 10.03
C LEU A 194 -7.67 3.41 8.68
N LEU A 195 -8.34 4.05 7.73
CA LEU A 195 -7.76 4.44 6.46
C LEU A 195 -6.61 5.44 6.63
N MET A 196 -6.80 6.47 7.45
CA MET A 196 -5.75 7.47 7.73
C MET A 196 -4.55 6.86 8.46
N SER A 197 -4.79 5.84 9.30
CA SER A 197 -3.71 5.15 10.02
C SER A 197 -2.71 4.43 9.10
N HIS A 198 -3.13 4.10 7.87
CA HIS A 198 -2.27 3.45 6.86
C HIS A 198 -0.95 4.21 6.64
N ALA A 199 -1.00 5.54 6.56
CA ALA A 199 0.18 6.38 6.34
C ALA A 199 1.23 6.29 7.47
N LEU A 200 0.81 5.93 8.68
CA LEU A 200 1.70 5.75 9.83
C LEU A 200 2.22 4.31 9.93
N ILE A 201 1.41 3.34 9.49
CA ILE A 201 1.72 1.92 9.57
C ILE A 201 2.89 1.56 8.65
N ASP A 202 2.94 2.13 7.45
CA ASP A 202 4.02 1.88 6.48
C ASP A 202 5.42 2.20 7.06
N PRO A 203 5.74 3.44 7.49
CA PRO A 203 7.02 3.74 8.14
C PRO A 203 7.29 2.91 9.40
N GLY A 204 6.26 2.62 10.19
CA GLY A 204 6.36 1.78 11.38
C GLY A 204 6.86 0.38 11.04
N ILE A 205 6.24 -0.27 10.05
CA ILE A 205 6.65 -1.60 9.57
C ILE A 205 8.10 -1.58 9.11
N TYR A 206 8.51 -0.59 8.30
CA TYR A 206 9.90 -0.50 7.85
C TYR A 206 10.89 -0.29 8.99
N ALA A 207 10.57 0.58 9.96
CA ALA A 207 11.42 0.85 11.12
C ALA A 207 11.62 -0.39 12.01
N PHE A 208 10.60 -1.24 12.15
CA PHE A 208 10.72 -2.48 12.93
C PHE A 208 11.38 -3.63 12.15
N ARG A 209 11.19 -3.69 10.83
CA ARG A 209 11.63 -4.82 9.99
C ARG A 209 13.03 -4.67 9.42
N ILE A 210 13.52 -3.44 9.24
CA ILE A 210 14.86 -3.17 8.70
C ILE A 210 15.79 -2.81 9.88
N PRO A 211 16.70 -3.71 10.30
CA PRO A 211 17.58 -3.49 11.45
C PRO A 211 18.43 -2.22 11.36
N GLU A 212 18.87 -1.88 10.14
CA GLU A 212 19.68 -0.70 9.84
C GLU A 212 18.89 0.60 10.07
N LEU A 213 17.60 0.60 9.70
CA LEU A 213 16.69 1.72 9.96
C LEU A 213 16.35 1.82 11.44
N ARG A 214 16.13 0.71 12.13
CA ARG A 214 15.89 0.69 13.59
C ARG A 214 17.04 1.34 14.35
N HIS A 215 18.28 1.03 13.97
CA HIS A 215 19.46 1.62 14.59
C HIS A 215 19.55 3.13 14.33
N THR A 216 19.26 3.54 13.10
CA THR A 216 19.26 4.96 12.71
C THR A 216 18.16 5.74 13.44
N PHE A 217 16.96 5.18 13.54
CA PHE A 217 15.83 5.78 14.27
C PHE A 217 16.11 5.91 15.78
N ARG A 218 16.72 4.88 16.40
CA ARG A 218 17.19 4.97 17.79
C ARG A 218 18.26 6.05 17.97
N ARG A 219 19.24 6.16 17.07
CA ARG A 219 20.25 7.22 17.13
C ARG A 219 19.62 8.60 17.00
N MET A 220 18.68 8.78 16.08
CA MET A 220 17.97 10.07 15.93
C MET A 220 17.18 10.43 17.20
N LEU A 221 16.46 9.48 17.81
CA LEU A 221 15.73 9.71 19.06
C LEU A 221 16.67 9.99 20.26
N LEU A 222 17.77 9.24 20.38
CA LEU A 222 18.76 9.45 21.44
C LEU A 222 19.49 10.79 21.29
N CYS A 223 19.79 11.22 20.06
CA CYS A 223 20.32 12.56 19.80
C CYS A 223 19.29 13.67 20.04
N LEU A 224 18.00 13.45 19.77
CA LEU A 224 16.94 14.38 20.14
C LEU A 224 16.84 14.56 21.65
N ASN A 225 16.90 13.47 22.41
CA ASN A 225 16.93 13.52 23.87
C ASN A 225 18.15 14.29 24.39
N TRP A 226 19.32 14.17 23.75
CA TRP A 226 20.52 14.94 24.10
C TRP A 226 20.40 16.44 23.78
N ARG A 227 19.65 16.80 22.72
CA ARG A 227 19.42 18.20 22.32
C ARG A 227 18.31 18.90 23.11
N LEU A 228 17.42 18.14 23.74
CA LEU A 228 16.36 18.62 24.65
C LEU A 228 16.82 18.72 26.11
N SER A 229 17.99 18.16 26.44
CA SER A 229 18.61 18.21 27.78
C SER A 229 19.79 19.19 27.88
N LEU A 230 19.99 20.00 26.84
CA LEU A 230 20.92 21.14 26.73
C LEU A 230 20.11 22.42 26.58
#